data_AF-A0AA96RIG5-F1
#
_entry.id   AF-A0AA96RIG5-F1
#
_cell.length_a   1.000
_cell.length_b   1.000
_cell.length_c   1.000
_cell.angle_alpha   90.00
_cell.angle_beta   90.00
_cell.angle_gamma   90.00
#
_symmetry.space_group_name_H-M   'P 1'
#
loop_
_entity.id
_entity.type
_entity.pdbx_description
1 polymer ?
#
loop_
_entity_poly.entity_id
_entity_poly.type
_entity_poly.pdbx_seq_one_letter_code
_entity_poly.pdbx_strand_id
1 'polypeptide(L)'
;MTIRVYKDGTTSNTAYVDRVSLVALEPGIPLSQDPIGQWQLNESSGTTASDSSGNSFNGMVNGTSSWISGVNGNAIKLDSTTSNVDIGFHNVGSPDGYVGQHDLDGE
;
A
#
# COMPACT_ATOMS: atom_id res chain seq x y z
N MET A 1 -12.87 12.28 -11.01
CA MET A 1 -11.84 11.30 -11.42
C MET A 1 -12.14 10.03 -10.65
N THR A 2 -12.34 8.89 -11.31
CA THR A 2 -12.79 7.66 -10.64
C THR A 2 -11.74 6.57 -10.86
N ILE A 3 -11.17 6.09 -9.77
CA ILE A 3 -10.33 4.90 -9.76
C ILE A 3 -11.26 3.69 -9.88
N ARG A 4 -11.02 2.81 -10.85
CA ARG A 4 -11.78 1.56 -11.02
C ARG A 4 -10.83 0.39 -10.88
N VAL A 5 -11.12 -0.50 -9.94
CA VAL A 5 -10.37 -1.74 -9.71
C VAL A 5 -11.22 -2.89 -10.22
N TYR A 6 -10.63 -3.74 -11.07
CA TYR A 6 -11.32 -4.87 -11.68
C TYR A 6 -10.72 -6.19 -11.19
N LYS A 7 -11.58 -7.18 -10.92
CA LYS A 7 -11.16 -8.57 -10.74
C LYS A 7 -11.12 -9.24 -12.11
N ASP A 8 -10.02 -9.88 -12.45
CA ASP A 8 -9.95 -10.84 -13.55
C ASP A 8 -10.50 -12.20 -13.04
N GLY A 9 -11.45 -12.78 -13.78
CA GLY A 9 -12.10 -14.06 -13.45
C GLY A 9 -11.26 -15.32 -13.73
N THR A 10 -10.01 -15.19 -14.15
CA THR A 10 -9.20 -16.30 -14.69
C THR A 10 -7.82 -16.48 -14.06
N THR A 11 -7.33 -15.53 -13.25
CA THR A 11 -5.99 -15.64 -12.63
C THR A 11 -6.01 -15.32 -11.13
N SER A 12 -5.50 -16.23 -10.30
CA SER A 12 -5.30 -15.97 -8.87
C SER A 12 -4.20 -14.91 -8.69
N ASN A 13 -4.49 -13.86 -7.92
CA ASN A 13 -3.52 -12.89 -7.38
C ASN A 13 -2.83 -11.94 -8.39
N THR A 14 -3.53 -11.39 -9.38
CA THR A 14 -3.03 -10.25 -10.19
C THR A 14 -3.96 -9.04 -10.09
N ALA A 15 -3.42 -7.86 -9.82
CA ALA A 15 -4.12 -6.58 -9.89
C ALA A 15 -3.55 -5.75 -11.06
N TYR A 16 -4.40 -5.36 -12.00
CA TYR A 16 -4.03 -4.44 -13.08
C TYR A 16 -4.30 -3.01 -12.63
N VAL A 17 -3.25 -2.20 -12.54
CA VAL A 17 -3.36 -0.77 -12.25
C VAL A 17 -3.36 -0.03 -13.58
N ASP A 18 -4.48 0.62 -13.91
CA ASP A 18 -4.53 1.52 -15.07
C ASP A 18 -4.00 2.91 -14.65
N ARG A 19 -3.13 3.48 -15.50
CA ARG A 19 -2.49 4.80 -15.37
C ARG A 19 -1.73 5.05 -14.06
N VAL A 20 -0.63 4.33 -13.85
CA VAL A 20 0.43 4.76 -12.91
C VAL A 20 1.21 5.91 -13.54
N SER A 21 1.11 7.12 -13.00
CA SER A 21 2.02 8.22 -13.31
C SER A 21 3.14 8.26 -12.27
N LEU A 22 4.34 7.83 -12.66
CA LEU A 22 5.56 8.15 -11.92
C LEU A 22 6.04 9.52 -12.40
N VAL A 23 5.88 10.55 -11.58
CA VAL A 23 6.47 11.87 -11.87
C VAL A 23 7.87 11.88 -11.25
N ALA A 24 8.90 11.69 -12.07
CA ALA A 24 10.24 12.09 -11.69
C ALA A 24 10.27 13.62 -11.69
N LEU A 25 10.28 14.24 -10.50
CA LEU A 25 10.47 15.68 -10.38
C LEU A 25 11.90 16.05 -10.78
N GLU A 26 12.06 17.27 -11.30
CA GLU A 26 13.31 17.86 -11.81
C GLU A 26 14.55 17.47 -10.98
N PRO A 27 15.73 17.29 -11.60
CA PRO A 27 16.95 16.95 -10.88
C PRO A 27 17.21 17.95 -9.75
N GLY A 28 17.23 17.48 -8.49
CA GLY A 28 17.56 18.29 -7.33
C GLY A 28 16.49 18.39 -6.25
N ILE A 29 15.29 17.83 -6.45
CA ILE A 29 14.33 17.67 -5.34
C ILE A 29 14.55 16.32 -4.65
N PRO A 30 14.99 16.28 -3.38
CA PRO A 30 15.00 15.05 -2.61
C PRO A 30 13.56 14.65 -2.32
N LEU A 31 13.04 13.72 -3.13
CA LEU A 31 11.80 13.04 -2.79
C LEU A 31 12.11 12.15 -1.59
N SER A 32 11.37 12.32 -0.50
CA SER A 32 11.24 11.26 0.49
C SER A 32 10.79 10.02 -0.29
N GLN A 33 11.65 9.00 -0.35
CA GLN A 33 11.32 7.72 -0.96
C GLN A 33 10.49 6.86 -0.01
N ASP A 34 9.93 7.45 1.04
CA ASP A 34 9.22 6.72 2.05
C ASP A 34 7.89 6.25 1.44
N PRO A 35 7.61 4.94 1.48
CA PRO A 35 6.41 4.41 0.89
C PRO A 35 5.17 4.94 1.63
N ILE A 36 4.08 5.19 0.89
CA ILE A 36 2.80 5.58 1.50
C ILE A 36 2.25 4.45 2.38
N GLY A 37 2.59 3.19 2.09
CA GLY A 37 2.40 2.04 2.98
C GLY A 37 3.28 0.87 2.54
N GLN A 38 3.72 0.05 3.48
CA GLN A 38 4.59 -1.10 3.23
C GLN A 38 4.23 -2.26 4.15
N TRP A 39 3.73 -3.36 3.59
CA TRP A 39 3.38 -4.57 4.36
C TRP A 39 4.28 -5.71 3.95
N GLN A 40 5.10 -6.19 4.88
CA GLN A 40 6.02 -7.32 4.63
C GLN A 40 5.30 -8.68 4.65
N LEU A 41 4.12 -8.74 5.27
CA LEU A 41 3.32 -9.95 5.44
C LEU A 41 4.16 -11.10 6.02
N ASN A 42 4.91 -10.79 7.08
CA ASN A 42 5.85 -11.69 7.74
C ASN A 42 5.54 -11.92 9.22
N GLU A 43 4.35 -11.56 9.66
CA GLU A 43 3.86 -11.86 11.01
C GLU A 43 3.84 -13.37 11.27
N SER A 44 3.97 -13.76 12.53
CA SER A 44 3.93 -15.17 12.95
C SER A 44 2.52 -15.64 13.32
N SER A 45 1.60 -14.71 13.57
CA SER A 45 0.24 -14.97 14.01
C SER A 45 -0.61 -13.69 13.98
N GLY A 46 -1.92 -13.85 14.21
CA GLY A 46 -2.84 -12.73 14.40
C GLY A 46 -3.58 -12.30 13.14
N THR A 47 -4.41 -11.27 13.28
CA THR A 47 -5.30 -10.76 12.23
C THR A 47 -4.86 -9.42 11.67
N THR A 48 -3.61 -9.01 11.90
CA THR A 48 -3.08 -7.73 11.46
C THR A 48 -1.86 -7.95 10.57
N ALA A 49 -1.86 -7.33 9.39
CA ALA A 49 -0.68 -7.12 8.57
C ALA A 49 -0.14 -5.72 8.89
N SER A 50 1.06 -5.65 9.46
CA SER A 50 1.62 -4.39 9.95
C SER A 50 2.19 -3.56 8.81
N ASP A 51 1.89 -2.27 8.82
CA ASP A 51 2.51 -1.28 7.94
C ASP A 51 3.85 -0.83 8.51
N SER A 52 4.95 -1.18 7.83
CA SER A 52 6.32 -0.81 8.20
C SER A 52 6.77 0.52 7.61
N SER A 53 5.93 1.25 6.87
CA SER A 53 6.31 2.57 6.33
C SER A 53 6.30 3.68 7.38
N GLY A 54 5.63 3.45 8.51
CA GLY A 54 5.41 4.46 9.55
C GLY A 54 4.10 5.24 9.40
N ASN A 55 3.32 5.00 8.34
CA ASN A 55 2.05 5.72 8.10
C ASN A 55 0.84 5.07 8.79
N SER A 56 1.05 3.95 9.49
CA SER A 56 0.05 3.25 10.30
C SER A 56 -1.16 2.74 9.50
N PHE A 57 -0.98 2.46 8.21
CA PHE A 57 -2.01 1.87 7.36
C PHE A 57 -2.10 0.35 7.54
N ASN A 58 -2.19 -0.15 8.77
CA ASN A 58 -2.22 -1.58 9.04
C ASN A 58 -3.39 -2.28 8.32
N GLY A 59 -3.12 -3.43 7.72
CA GLY A 59 -4.14 -4.26 7.08
C GLY A 59 -4.82 -5.21 8.05
N MET A 60 -6.11 -5.42 7.90
CA MET A 60 -6.90 -6.45 8.58
C MET A 60 -6.90 -7.73 7.75
N VAL A 61 -6.48 -8.84 8.35
CA VAL A 61 -6.58 -10.17 7.75
C VAL A 61 -7.99 -10.70 7.93
N ASN A 62 -8.66 -10.96 6.81
CA ASN A 62 -10.02 -11.49 6.76
C ASN A 62 -10.03 -12.95 6.28
N GLY A 63 -11.15 -13.63 6.52
CA GLY A 63 -11.36 -15.02 6.12
C GLY A 63 -10.52 -16.01 6.93
N THR A 64 -10.39 -17.23 6.41
CA THR A 64 -9.52 -18.25 6.99
C THR A 64 -8.14 -18.09 6.38
N SER A 65 -7.20 -17.54 7.15
CA SER A 65 -5.82 -17.31 6.70
C SER A 65 -4.83 -17.77 7.75
N SER A 66 -3.67 -18.24 7.31
CA SER A 66 -2.64 -18.79 8.19
C SER A 66 -1.30 -18.12 7.91
N TRP A 67 -0.58 -17.74 8.97
CA TRP A 67 0.83 -17.34 8.85
C TRP A 67 1.70 -18.59 8.82
N ILE A 68 2.51 -18.73 7.78
CA ILE A 68 3.36 -19.91 7.52
C ILE A 68 4.79 -19.48 7.25
N SER A 69 5.74 -20.42 7.24
CA SER A 69 7.08 -20.14 6.71
C SER A 69 7.00 -19.85 5.21
N GLY A 70 7.56 -18.71 4.80
CA GLY A 70 7.68 -18.29 3.41
C GLY A 70 9.11 -18.46 2.88
N VAL A 71 9.35 -17.96 1.67
CA VAL A 71 10.69 -18.02 1.04
C VAL A 71 11.70 -17.14 1.80
N ASN A 72 11.27 -15.97 2.27
CA ASN A 72 12.08 -15.03 3.06
C ASN A 72 11.33 -14.67 4.35
N GLY A 73 11.51 -15.46 5.41
CA GLY A 73 10.80 -15.27 6.68
C GLY A 73 9.45 -15.98 6.71
N ASN A 74 8.41 -15.31 7.22
CA ASN A 74 7.03 -15.83 7.17
C ASN A 74 6.29 -15.29 5.95
N ALA A 75 5.13 -15.88 5.67
CA ALA A 75 4.19 -15.45 4.64
C ALA A 75 2.76 -15.68 5.13
N ILE A 76 1.81 -14.89 4.61
CA ILE A 76 0.40 -15.19 4.76
C ILE A 76 -0.07 -16.18 3.68
N LYS A 77 -0.76 -17.22 4.10
CA LYS A 77 -1.49 -18.14 3.22
C LYS A 77 -2.97 -17.78 3.28
N LEU A 78 -3.54 -17.41 2.13
CA LEU A 78 -4.96 -17.11 1.97
C LEU A 78 -5.70 -18.42 1.67
N ASP A 79 -6.17 -19.10 2.72
CA ASP A 79 -6.67 -20.47 2.64
C ASP A 79 -8.12 -20.60 2.14
N SER A 80 -8.85 -19.49 1.96
CA SER A 80 -10.24 -19.51 1.48
C SER A 80 -10.51 -18.50 0.38
N THR A 81 -11.65 -18.63 -0.30
CA THR A 81 -12.13 -17.69 -1.32
C THR A 81 -12.51 -16.32 -0.76
N THR A 82 -12.63 -16.20 0.56
CA THR A 82 -12.93 -14.95 1.28
C THR A 82 -11.72 -14.37 1.98
N SER A 83 -10.55 -15.00 1.84
CA SER A 83 -9.32 -14.57 2.52
C SER A 83 -8.65 -13.44 1.76
N ASN A 84 -8.40 -12.34 2.46
CA ASN A 84 -7.65 -11.18 1.97
C ASN A 84 -7.05 -10.39 3.13
N VAL A 85 -6.08 -9.54 2.80
CA VAL A 85 -5.65 -8.45 3.68
C VAL A 85 -6.34 -7.19 3.18
N ASP A 86 -7.11 -6.54 4.06
CA ASP A 86 -7.83 -5.30 3.76
C ASP A 86 -7.19 -4.13 4.50
N ILE A 87 -6.66 -3.16 3.77
CA ILE A 87 -6.12 -1.91 4.36
C ILE A 87 -7.22 -0.85 4.51
N GLY A 88 -8.45 -1.12 4.09
CA GLY A 88 -9.53 -0.16 4.12
C GLY A 88 -9.31 1.03 3.17
N PHE A 89 -10.01 2.14 3.47
CA PHE A 89 -9.88 3.38 2.72
C PHE A 89 -8.92 4.33 3.43
N HIS A 90 -7.78 4.61 2.79
CA HIS A 90 -6.80 5.58 3.27
C HIS A 90 -6.64 6.75 2.30
N ASN A 91 -6.56 7.96 2.86
CA ASN A 91 -6.22 9.16 2.09
C ASN A 91 -4.71 9.15 1.83
N VAL A 92 -4.31 8.98 0.58
CA VAL A 92 -2.90 8.94 0.15
C VAL A 92 -2.34 10.32 -0.21
N GLY A 93 -2.99 11.39 0.24
CA GLY A 93 -2.66 12.78 -0.08
C GLY A 93 -3.30 13.28 -1.38
N SER A 94 -3.13 14.59 -1.65
CA SER A 94 -3.54 15.21 -2.90
C SER A 94 -2.50 14.90 -4.00
N PRO A 95 -2.90 14.62 -5.26
CA PRO A 95 -1.98 14.33 -6.36
C PRO A 95 -0.95 15.45 -6.59
N ASP A 96 -1.29 16.67 -6.18
CA ASP A 96 -0.55 17.85 -6.57
C ASP A 96 0.70 18.11 -5.73
N GLY A 97 0.93 17.38 -4.63
CA GLY A 97 2.20 17.37 -3.89
C GLY A 97 2.74 18.73 -3.42
N TYR A 98 2.05 19.84 -3.67
CA TYR A 98 2.56 21.18 -3.46
C TYR A 98 1.95 21.75 -2.18
N VAL A 99 2.59 21.45 -1.05
CA VAL A 99 2.53 22.39 0.07
C VAL A 99 3.34 23.61 -0.35
N GLY A 100 2.65 24.65 -0.79
CA GLY A 100 3.25 25.95 -1.02
C GLY A 100 3.89 26.44 0.29
N GLN A 101 5.19 26.23 0.43
CA GLN A 101 6.07 27.11 1.17
C GLN A 101 7.15 27.57 0.20
N HIS A 102 6.88 28.70 -0.43
CA HIS A 102 7.90 29.61 -0.91
C HIS A 102 7.37 31.00 -0.59
N ASP A 103 7.80 31.49 0.58
CA ASP A 103 8.00 32.89 0.95
C ASP A 103 6.89 33.88 0.58
N LEU A 104 6.08 34.24 1.59
CA LEU A 104 5.78 35.65 1.81
C LEU A 104 6.80 36.13 2.84
N ASP A 105 8.00 36.41 2.35
CA ASP A 105 8.91 37.34 2.99
C ASP A 105 8.14 38.61 3.35
N GLY A 106 8.28 39.01 4.60
CA GLY A 106 7.71 40.26 5.07
C GLY A 106 8.31 41.44 4.33
N GLU A 107 7.45 42.19 3.66
CA GLU A 107 7.36 43.65 3.70
C GLU A 107 5.89 44.06 3.84
#